data_AF-A0A163TH02-F1
#
_entry.id   AF-A0A163TH02-F1
#
_cell.length_a   1.000
_cell.length_b   1.000
_cell.length_c   1.000
_cell.angle_alpha   90.00
_cell.angle_beta   90.00
_cell.angle_gamma   90.00
#
_symmetry.space_group_name_H-M   'P 1'
#
loop_
_entity.id
_entity.type
_entity.pdbx_description
1 polymer ?
#
loop_
_entity_poly.entity_id
_entity_poly.type
_entity_poly.pdbx_seq_one_letter_code
_entity_poly.pdbx_strand_id
1 'polypeptide(L)'
;MKIKPPRQAQKWSYPSHRESIGKALSSPGIRSNKKTHINCGSLTRMAGNMCANVDQIRRQGRWNYTTIKGAYHTNLPRELVRSMAGFPTYGRFFYLARAALNPLTSLCKKLIPAIGEWHDRLAAKDLSPGVPIQPTVDENAFVQVIMMFGKTFIQDSVLMMELHPCYPIRQHSIFSDPAYLSFRRNILQIEALEHDPAHTLLQQ
;
A
#
# COMPACT_ATOMS: atom_id res chain seq x y z
N MET A 1 -22.55 -16.55 21.27
CA MET A 1 -22.29 -15.12 20.99
C MET A 1 -23.08 -14.74 19.73
N LYS A 2 -24.11 -13.89 19.82
CA LYS A 2 -24.90 -13.50 18.63
C LYS A 2 -24.09 -12.50 17.80
N ILE A 3 -23.67 -12.91 16.60
CA ILE A 3 -22.97 -12.04 15.64
C ILE A 3 -23.99 -11.03 15.14
N LYS A 4 -23.81 -9.73 15.44
CA LYS A 4 -24.64 -8.67 14.87
C LYS A 4 -24.46 -8.66 13.36
N PRO A 5 -25.54 -8.45 12.57
CA PRO A 5 -25.40 -8.34 11.13
C PRO A 5 -24.45 -7.18 10.80
N PRO A 6 -23.55 -7.35 9.80
CA PRO A 6 -22.62 -6.32 9.42
C PRO A 6 -23.40 -5.07 9.00
N ARG A 7 -23.02 -3.92 9.56
CA ARG A 7 -23.59 -2.63 9.18
C ARG A 7 -23.29 -2.44 7.69
N GLN A 8 -24.32 -2.30 6.84
CA GLN A 8 -24.08 -2.02 5.42
C GLN A 8 -23.29 -0.72 5.29
N ALA A 9 -22.08 -0.82 4.75
CA ALA A 9 -21.27 0.35 4.44
C ALA A 9 -21.88 1.05 3.21
N GLN A 10 -22.48 2.22 3.42
CA GLN A 10 -22.98 3.04 2.33
C GLN A 10 -21.80 3.74 1.64
N LYS A 11 -21.73 3.59 0.31
CA LYS A 11 -20.74 4.33 -0.49
C LYS A 11 -21.02 5.83 -0.37
N TRP A 12 -19.95 6.62 -0.24
CA TRP A 12 -20.04 8.07 -0.23
C TRP A 12 -20.71 8.59 -1.50
N SER A 13 -21.54 9.62 -1.37
CA SER A 13 -22.24 10.22 -2.51
C SER A 13 -21.27 10.88 -3.49
N TYR A 14 -21.63 10.91 -4.77
CA TYR A 14 -20.82 11.59 -5.79
C TYR A 14 -20.61 13.09 -5.50
N PRO A 15 -21.63 13.87 -5.06
CA PRO A 15 -21.44 15.26 -4.65
C PRO A 15 -20.37 15.42 -3.57
N SER A 16 -20.41 14.59 -2.51
CA SER A 16 -19.43 14.63 -1.41
C SER A 16 -18.02 14.36 -1.92
N HIS A 17 -17.86 13.37 -2.81
CA HIS A 17 -16.57 13.06 -3.44
C HIS A 17 -16.05 14.22 -4.31
N ARG A 18 -16.92 14.80 -5.17
CA ARG A 18 -16.59 15.93 -6.04
C ARG A 18 -16.20 17.18 -5.25
N GLU A 19 -16.90 17.47 -4.16
CA GLU A 19 -16.63 18.61 -3.30
C GLU A 19 -15.29 18.46 -2.59
N SER A 20 -15.03 17.28 -2.00
CA SER A 20 -13.76 16.98 -1.32
C SER A 20 -12.56 17.14 -2.27
N ILE A 21 -12.61 16.56 -3.47
CA ILE A 21 -11.55 16.75 -4.47
C ILE A 21 -11.44 18.22 -4.89
N GLY A 22 -12.57 18.91 -5.05
CA GLY A 22 -12.59 20.34 -5.36
C GLY A 22 -11.81 21.17 -4.36
N LYS A 23 -12.03 20.93 -3.05
CA LYS A 23 -11.32 21.59 -1.96
C LYS A 23 -9.82 21.25 -1.94
N ALA A 24 -9.48 19.97 -2.15
CA ALA A 24 -8.10 19.51 -2.20
C ALA A 24 -7.31 20.15 -3.35
N LEU A 25 -7.94 20.39 -4.51
CA LEU A 25 -7.33 21.08 -5.64
C LEU A 25 -7.24 22.61 -5.44
N SER A 26 -8.27 23.23 -4.85
CA SER A 26 -8.24 24.68 -4.62
C SER A 26 -7.23 25.11 -3.57
N SER A 27 -6.93 24.25 -2.58
CA SER A 27 -5.95 24.54 -1.52
C SER A 27 -4.56 24.93 -2.07
N PRO A 28 -3.95 24.18 -3.01
CA PRO A 28 -2.73 24.61 -3.70
C PRO A 28 -2.98 25.51 -4.94
N GLY A 29 -4.19 26.05 -5.13
CA GLY A 29 -4.52 26.93 -6.26
C GLY A 29 -4.71 26.23 -7.62
N ILE A 30 -4.87 24.90 -7.65
CA ILE A 30 -5.08 24.14 -8.89
C ILE A 30 -6.52 24.31 -9.37
N ARG A 31 -6.67 24.93 -10.55
CA ARG A 31 -7.96 25.12 -11.21
C ARG A 31 -8.25 23.94 -12.16
N SER A 32 -9.34 23.21 -11.93
CA SER A 32 -9.80 22.15 -12.82
C SER A 32 -11.32 22.12 -12.94
N ASN A 33 -11.79 22.10 -14.19
CA ASN A 33 -13.21 21.90 -14.51
C ASN A 33 -13.63 20.43 -14.33
N LYS A 34 -12.66 19.50 -14.36
CA LYS A 34 -12.86 18.04 -14.29
C LYS A 34 -12.42 17.49 -12.95
N LYS A 35 -13.08 17.93 -11.86
CA LYS A 35 -12.69 17.57 -10.47
C LYS A 35 -12.48 16.06 -10.25
N THR A 36 -13.46 15.24 -10.61
CA THR A 36 -13.41 13.77 -10.42
C THR A 36 -12.67 13.01 -11.53
N HIS A 37 -12.47 13.63 -12.70
CA HIS A 37 -11.85 13.00 -13.87
C HIS A 37 -10.40 13.43 -14.13
N ILE A 38 -9.84 14.33 -13.32
CA ILE A 38 -8.48 14.86 -13.50
C ILE A 38 -7.43 13.74 -13.58
N ASN A 39 -7.62 12.66 -12.82
CA ASN A 39 -6.70 11.54 -12.76
C ASN A 39 -6.94 10.47 -13.84
N CYS A 40 -8.08 10.48 -14.55
CA CYS A 40 -8.43 9.42 -15.50
C CYS A 40 -7.41 9.28 -16.64
N GLY A 41 -6.87 10.39 -17.15
CA GLY A 41 -5.83 10.38 -18.18
C GLY A 41 -4.40 10.46 -17.63
N SER A 42 -4.24 10.76 -16.33
CA SER A 42 -2.92 10.99 -15.72
C SER A 42 -2.03 9.75 -15.78
N LEU A 43 -2.63 8.57 -15.59
CA LEU A 43 -1.94 7.30 -15.55
C LEU A 43 -1.29 6.94 -16.88
N THR A 44 -2.06 7.05 -17.97
CA THR A 44 -1.57 6.84 -19.33
C THR A 44 -0.48 7.85 -19.70
N ARG A 45 -0.67 9.13 -19.34
CA ARG A 45 0.30 10.19 -19.62
C ARG A 45 1.63 9.96 -18.89
N MET A 46 1.57 9.59 -17.61
CA MET A 46 2.74 9.26 -16.81
C MET A 46 3.48 8.05 -17.40
N ALA A 47 2.74 7.00 -17.74
CA ALA A 47 3.31 5.81 -18.37
C ALA A 47 3.97 6.12 -19.72
N GLY A 48 3.34 6.96 -20.55
CA GLY A 48 3.91 7.44 -21.80
C GLY A 48 5.19 8.26 -21.58
N ASN A 49 5.19 9.18 -20.62
CA ASN A 49 6.37 9.99 -20.28
C ASN A 49 7.55 9.13 -19.80
N MET A 50 7.28 8.06 -19.05
CA MET A 50 8.29 7.13 -18.57
C MET A 50 8.66 6.05 -19.60
N CYS A 51 8.21 6.19 -20.85
CA CYS A 51 8.47 5.25 -21.93
C CYS A 51 8.07 3.80 -21.60
N ALA A 52 6.99 3.61 -20.83
CA ALA A 52 6.46 2.28 -20.54
C ALA A 52 5.94 1.63 -21.83
N ASN A 53 6.08 0.31 -21.93
CA ASN A 53 5.65 -0.44 -23.09
C ASN A 53 4.16 -0.18 -23.42
N VAL A 54 3.89 0.28 -24.64
CA VAL A 54 2.55 0.65 -25.12
C VAL A 54 1.58 -0.53 -25.04
N ASP A 55 2.03 -1.76 -25.23
CA ASP A 55 1.19 -2.94 -25.11
C ASP A 55 0.80 -3.23 -23.65
N GLN A 56 1.67 -2.91 -22.69
CA GLN A 56 1.32 -2.96 -21.27
C GLN A 56 0.30 -1.88 -20.90
N ILE A 57 0.46 -0.65 -21.41
CA ILE A 57 -0.50 0.44 -21.23
C ILE A 57 -1.88 0.04 -21.79
N ARG A 58 -1.93 -0.47 -23.03
CA ARG A 58 -3.16 -0.93 -23.68
C ARG A 58 -3.82 -2.09 -22.92
N ARG A 59 -3.02 -3.03 -22.39
CA ARG A 59 -3.52 -4.14 -21.59
C ARG A 59 -4.14 -3.66 -20.28
N GLN A 60 -3.49 -2.75 -19.56
CA GLN A 60 -4.03 -2.18 -18.32
C GLN A 60 -5.27 -1.32 -18.57
N GLY A 61 -5.26 -0.52 -19.63
CA GLY A 61 -6.40 0.29 -20.06
C GLY A 61 -7.56 -0.55 -20.64
N ARG A 62 -7.37 -1.87 -20.78
CA ARG A 62 -8.33 -2.80 -21.40
C ARG A 62 -8.74 -2.38 -22.81
N TRP A 63 -7.84 -1.74 -23.54
CA TRP A 63 -8.08 -1.28 -24.92
C TRP A 63 -7.97 -2.39 -25.96
N ASN A 64 -7.43 -3.55 -25.58
CA ASN A 64 -7.36 -4.74 -26.42
C ASN A 64 -8.15 -5.88 -25.74
N TYR A 65 -9.35 -6.18 -26.26
CA TYR A 65 -10.21 -7.25 -25.77
C TYR A 65 -10.01 -8.53 -26.59
N THR A 66 -8.88 -9.21 -26.40
CA THR A 66 -8.75 -10.61 -26.87
C THR A 66 -8.99 -11.55 -25.70
N THR A 67 -9.65 -12.69 -25.94
CA THR A 67 -9.95 -13.70 -24.91
C THR A 67 -8.69 -14.12 -24.15
N ILE A 68 -7.55 -14.21 -24.85
CA ILE A 68 -6.22 -14.46 -24.26
C ILE A 68 -5.83 -13.40 -23.23
N LYS A 69 -5.96 -12.11 -23.56
CA LYS A 69 -5.59 -10.99 -22.66
C LYS A 69 -6.56 -10.79 -21.50
N GLY A 70 -7.83 -11.17 -21.67
CA GLY A 70 -8.85 -11.08 -20.63
C GLY A 70 -8.87 -12.25 -19.64
N ALA A 71 -8.65 -13.48 -20.11
CA ALA A 71 -8.86 -14.70 -19.31
C ALA A 71 -7.57 -15.43 -18.88
N TYR A 72 -6.49 -15.37 -19.66
CA TYR A 72 -5.29 -16.21 -19.43
C TYR A 72 -4.07 -15.41 -18.94
N HIS A 73 -4.10 -14.10 -19.11
CA HIS A 73 -3.02 -13.20 -18.71
C HIS A 73 -3.22 -12.70 -17.26
N THR A 74 -2.73 -13.47 -16.28
CA THR A 74 -2.84 -13.16 -14.84
C THR A 74 -1.71 -12.29 -14.29
N ASN A 75 -0.55 -12.26 -14.97
CA ASN A 75 0.63 -11.53 -14.50
C ASN A 75 0.46 -10.01 -14.62
N LEU A 76 0.72 -9.26 -13.55
CA LEU A 76 0.71 -7.80 -13.59
C LEU A 76 1.74 -7.24 -14.59
N PRO A 77 1.39 -6.17 -15.36
CA PRO A 77 2.33 -5.51 -16.27
C PRO A 77 3.42 -4.76 -15.47
N ARG A 78 4.53 -5.45 -15.14
CA ARG A 78 5.52 -4.96 -14.18
C ARG A 78 6.16 -3.63 -14.56
N GLU A 79 6.49 -3.42 -15.84
CA GLU A 79 7.09 -2.15 -16.30
C GLU A 79 6.11 -1.00 -16.13
N LEU A 80 4.84 -1.24 -16.47
CA LEU A 80 3.78 -0.26 -16.25
C LEU A 80 3.58 0.03 -14.75
N VAL A 81 3.48 -0.99 -13.91
CA VAL A 81 3.29 -0.82 -12.45
C VAL A 81 4.45 -0.01 -11.83
N ARG A 82 5.69 -0.27 -12.23
CA ARG A 82 6.85 0.53 -11.81
C ARG A 82 6.74 1.98 -12.25
N SER A 83 6.45 2.20 -13.53
CA SER A 83 6.28 3.53 -14.09
C SER A 83 5.17 4.33 -13.40
N MET A 84 4.04 3.68 -13.08
CA MET A 84 2.93 4.31 -12.36
C MET A 84 3.29 4.67 -10.90
N ALA A 85 4.23 3.96 -10.31
CA ALA A 85 4.79 4.26 -8.99
C ALA A 85 5.96 5.27 -9.06
N GLY A 86 6.24 5.86 -10.23
CA GLY A 86 7.31 6.84 -10.42
C GLY A 86 8.71 6.26 -10.60
N PHE A 87 8.83 4.94 -10.72
CA PHE A 87 10.12 4.28 -10.94
C PHE A 87 10.42 4.12 -12.45
N PRO A 88 11.70 4.13 -12.84
CA PRO A 88 12.12 3.72 -14.18
C PRO A 88 11.57 2.35 -14.59
N THR A 89 11.34 2.17 -15.89
CA THR A 89 10.72 0.98 -16.46
C THR A 89 11.65 -0.24 -16.48
N TYR A 90 12.97 -0.01 -16.51
CA TYR A 90 13.97 -1.07 -16.56
C TYR A 90 14.06 -1.85 -15.23
N GLY A 91 14.43 -3.13 -15.33
CA GLY A 91 14.41 -4.11 -14.24
C GLY A 91 15.52 -3.98 -13.20
N ARG A 92 15.98 -2.78 -12.85
CA ARG A 92 16.90 -2.61 -11.71
C ARG A 92 16.14 -2.66 -10.39
N PHE A 93 16.86 -3.00 -9.33
CA PHE A 93 16.34 -2.93 -7.97
C PHE A 93 16.28 -1.46 -7.55
N PHE A 94 15.12 -1.05 -7.04
CA PHE A 94 14.98 0.22 -6.36
C PHE A 94 15.11 -0.04 -4.87
N TYR A 95 15.93 0.77 -4.22
CA TYR A 95 16.16 0.69 -2.80
C TYR A 95 15.27 1.72 -2.11
N LEU A 96 14.54 1.26 -1.11
CA LEU A 96 13.86 2.13 -0.16
C LEU A 96 14.53 1.84 1.19
N ALA A 97 15.32 2.77 1.71
CA ALA A 97 16.11 2.58 2.93
C ALA A 97 15.29 2.02 4.10
N ARG A 98 14.14 2.62 4.38
CA ARG A 98 13.20 2.11 5.39
C ARG A 98 12.63 0.71 5.15
N ALA A 99 12.69 0.17 3.94
CA ALA A 99 12.30 -1.21 3.66
C ALA A 99 13.38 -2.24 4.07
N ALA A 100 14.60 -1.80 4.39
CA ALA A 100 15.69 -2.67 4.82
C ALA A 100 15.41 -3.37 6.16
N LEU A 101 14.57 -2.76 7.01
CA LEU A 101 14.14 -3.35 8.28
C LEU A 101 12.64 -3.66 8.28
N ASN A 102 12.32 -4.89 8.63
CA ASN A 102 10.94 -5.29 8.87
C ASN A 102 10.55 -5.01 10.32
N PRO A 103 9.38 -4.39 10.59
CA PRO A 103 8.87 -4.30 11.94
C PRO A 103 8.53 -5.70 12.47
N LEU A 104 8.63 -5.88 13.79
CA LEU A 104 8.36 -7.16 14.43
C LEU A 104 6.91 -7.59 14.15
N THR A 105 6.71 -8.86 13.84
CA THR A 105 5.36 -9.40 13.54
C THR A 105 4.39 -9.14 14.69
N SER A 106 4.84 -9.28 15.94
CA SER A 106 4.00 -9.00 17.13
C SER A 106 3.56 -7.53 17.19
N LEU A 107 4.40 -6.59 16.75
CA LEU A 107 4.03 -5.17 16.67
C LEU A 107 2.95 -4.94 15.59
N CYS A 108 3.08 -5.59 14.43
CA CYS A 108 2.06 -5.55 13.37
C CYS A 108 0.72 -6.13 13.85
N LYS A 109 0.76 -7.22 14.63
CA LYS A 109 -0.43 -7.82 15.24
C LYS A 109 -1.08 -6.90 16.27
N LYS A 110 -0.30 -6.19 17.10
CA LYS A 110 -0.84 -5.19 18.03
C LYS A 110 -1.52 -4.03 17.32
N LEU A 111 -1.05 -3.65 16.14
CA LEU A 111 -1.68 -2.59 15.33
C LEU A 111 -3.08 -2.98 14.87
N ILE A 112 -3.26 -4.24 14.43
CA ILE A 112 -4.55 -4.75 13.96
C ILE A 112 -4.86 -6.08 14.66
N PRO A 113 -5.33 -6.05 15.94
CA PRO A 113 -5.44 -7.25 16.78
C PRO A 113 -6.26 -8.38 16.15
N ALA A 114 -7.39 -8.06 15.52
CA ALA A 114 -8.23 -9.05 14.87
C ALA A 114 -7.49 -9.79 13.74
N ILE A 115 -6.69 -9.09 12.94
CA ILE A 115 -5.89 -9.71 11.87
C ILE A 115 -4.74 -10.52 12.47
N GLY A 116 -4.16 -10.08 13.59
CA GLY A 116 -3.14 -10.84 14.28
C GLY A 116 -3.65 -12.18 14.82
N GLU A 117 -4.88 -12.19 15.37
CA GLU A 117 -5.55 -13.41 15.80
C GLU A 117 -5.81 -14.36 14.63
N TRP A 118 -6.35 -13.85 13.51
CA TRP A 118 -6.54 -14.66 12.31
C TRP A 118 -5.22 -15.19 11.75
N HIS A 119 -4.17 -14.37 11.72
CA HIS A 119 -2.85 -14.81 11.29
C HIS A 119 -2.32 -15.99 12.12
N ASP A 120 -2.55 -15.99 13.44
CA ASP A 120 -2.13 -17.10 14.32
C ASP A 120 -2.98 -18.35 14.15
N ARG A 121 -4.30 -18.20 14.03
CA ARG A 121 -5.21 -19.33 13.75
C ARG A 121 -4.86 -20.03 12.43
N LEU A 122 -4.57 -19.25 11.39
CA LEU A 122 -4.17 -19.77 10.08
C LEU A 122 -2.82 -20.49 10.15
N ALA A 123 -1.85 -19.95 10.90
CA ALA A 123 -0.54 -20.57 11.09
C ALA A 123 -0.63 -21.88 11.88
N ALA A 124 -1.47 -21.93 12.91
CA ALA A 124 -1.67 -23.11 13.75
C ALA A 124 -2.50 -24.22 13.05
N LYS A 125 -3.13 -23.92 11.91
CA LYS A 125 -4.19 -24.76 11.30
C LYS A 125 -5.35 -25.07 12.27
N ASP A 126 -5.46 -24.30 13.35
CA ASP A 126 -6.50 -24.44 14.37
C ASP A 126 -7.77 -23.77 13.88
N LEU A 127 -8.53 -24.53 13.12
CA LEU A 127 -9.92 -24.27 12.86
C LEU A 127 -10.68 -24.62 14.14
N SER A 128 -11.09 -23.58 14.89
CA SER A 128 -11.86 -23.70 16.13
C SER A 128 -12.80 -24.93 16.17
N PRO A 129 -12.86 -25.69 17.27
CA PRO A 129 -13.86 -26.75 17.42
C PRO A 129 -15.24 -26.08 17.40
N GLY A 130 -16.04 -26.36 16.36
CA GLY A 130 -17.42 -25.88 16.24
C GLY A 130 -17.71 -24.90 15.10
N VAL A 131 -16.71 -24.46 14.31
CA VAL A 131 -16.97 -23.73 13.05
C VAL A 131 -16.11 -24.33 11.94
N PRO A 132 -16.70 -25.11 11.01
CA PRO A 132 -15.97 -25.80 9.95
C PRO A 132 -15.71 -24.83 8.78
N ILE A 133 -14.90 -23.80 8.99
CA ILE A 133 -14.42 -22.99 7.88
C ILE A 133 -12.99 -23.44 7.60
N GLN A 134 -12.79 -24.27 6.58
CA GLN A 134 -11.43 -24.41 6.03
C GLN A 134 -11.01 -23.04 5.49
N PRO A 135 -9.79 -22.55 5.79
CA PRO A 135 -9.37 -21.26 5.30
C PRO A 135 -9.30 -21.32 3.78
N THR A 136 -10.11 -20.51 3.12
CA THR A 136 -10.02 -20.37 1.67
C THR A 136 -8.70 -19.67 1.31
N VAL A 137 -8.21 -19.92 0.10
CA VAL A 137 -7.01 -19.23 -0.43
C VAL A 137 -7.17 -17.70 -0.32
N ASP A 138 -8.39 -17.21 -0.49
CA ASP A 138 -8.73 -15.79 -0.41
C ASP A 138 -8.62 -15.23 1.01
N GLU A 139 -9.05 -15.96 2.04
CA GLU A 139 -8.91 -15.54 3.44
C GLU A 139 -7.44 -15.46 3.86
N ASN A 140 -6.64 -16.46 3.47
CA ASN A 140 -5.20 -16.46 3.70
C ASN A 140 -4.52 -15.27 3.01
N ALA A 141 -4.84 -15.04 1.73
CA ALA A 141 -4.30 -13.93 0.97
C ALA A 141 -4.72 -12.57 1.57
N PHE A 142 -5.98 -12.45 2.01
CA PHE A 142 -6.48 -11.23 2.64
C PHE A 142 -5.73 -10.91 3.94
N VAL A 143 -5.57 -11.89 4.84
CA VAL A 143 -4.82 -11.70 6.09
C VAL A 143 -3.37 -11.31 5.80
N GLN A 144 -2.73 -11.94 4.81
CA GLN A 144 -1.36 -11.59 4.39
C GLN A 144 -1.27 -10.15 3.85
N VAL A 145 -2.23 -9.73 3.02
CA VAL A 145 -2.27 -8.37 2.47
C VAL A 145 -2.45 -7.33 3.58
N ILE A 146 -3.34 -7.57 4.55
CA ILE A 146 -3.52 -6.63 5.66
C ILE A 146 -2.28 -6.60 6.56
N MET A 147 -1.61 -7.74 6.79
CA MET A 147 -0.33 -7.77 7.51
C MET A 147 0.77 -7.00 6.76
N MET A 148 0.82 -7.09 5.43
CA MET A 148 1.74 -6.31 4.60
C MET A 148 1.46 -4.81 4.71
N PHE A 149 0.19 -4.40 4.70
CA PHE A 149 -0.18 -3.01 4.97
C PHE A 149 0.20 -2.57 6.38
N GLY A 150 0.04 -3.44 7.39
CA GLY A 150 0.48 -3.15 8.76
C GLY A 150 1.98 -2.91 8.85
N LYS A 151 2.80 -3.72 8.16
CA LYS A 151 4.26 -3.53 8.08
C LYS A 151 4.61 -2.19 7.43
N THR A 152 4.03 -1.93 6.26
CA THR A 152 4.27 -0.70 5.48
C THR A 152 3.84 0.53 6.29
N PHE A 153 2.69 0.45 6.97
CA PHE A 153 2.21 1.52 7.83
C PHE A 153 3.16 1.80 8.99
N ILE A 154 3.67 0.77 9.69
CA ILE A 154 4.64 0.98 10.78
C ILE A 154 5.95 1.58 10.26
N GLN A 155 6.47 1.09 9.13
CA GLN A 155 7.65 1.64 8.46
C GLN A 155 7.46 3.13 8.13
N ASP A 156 6.42 3.45 7.39
CA ASP A 156 6.17 4.81 6.89
C ASP A 156 5.75 5.76 8.02
N SER A 157 5.14 5.24 9.09
CA SER A 157 4.75 6.05 10.24
C SER A 157 5.94 6.75 10.89
N VAL A 158 7.15 6.16 10.85
CA VAL A 158 8.35 6.76 11.43
C VAL A 158 8.60 8.15 10.83
N LEU A 159 8.60 8.23 9.50
CA LEU A 159 8.82 9.48 8.77
C LEU A 159 7.59 10.40 8.81
N MET A 160 6.39 9.83 8.73
CA MET A 160 5.16 10.61 8.85
C MET A 160 5.06 11.34 10.20
N MET A 161 5.59 10.75 11.27
CA MET A 161 5.62 11.38 12.60
C MET A 161 6.67 12.48 12.74
N GLU A 162 7.78 12.42 11.99
CA GLU A 162 8.76 13.52 11.90
C GLU A 162 8.17 14.70 11.11
N LEU A 163 7.52 14.43 9.98
CA LEU A 163 6.98 15.48 9.10
C LEU A 163 5.69 16.12 9.64
N HIS A 164 4.85 15.34 10.33
CA HIS A 164 3.52 15.78 10.77
C HIS A 164 3.26 15.42 12.24
N PRO A 165 3.98 16.06 13.18
CA PRO A 165 3.93 15.69 14.60
C PRO A 165 2.55 15.87 15.26
N CYS A 166 1.66 16.65 14.65
CA CYS A 166 0.32 16.97 15.15
C CYS A 166 -0.79 16.03 14.62
N TYR A 167 -0.46 14.99 13.83
CA TYR A 167 -1.48 14.15 13.22
C TYR A 167 -2.21 13.29 14.28
N PRO A 168 -3.56 13.18 14.26
CA PRO A 168 -4.33 12.48 15.30
C PRO A 168 -3.92 11.03 15.51
N ILE A 169 -3.42 10.38 14.46
CA ILE A 169 -3.00 8.97 14.51
C ILE A 169 -1.92 8.73 15.58
N ARG A 170 -1.11 9.75 15.90
CA ARG A 170 -0.04 9.69 16.92
C ARG A 170 -0.56 9.32 18.32
N GLN A 171 -1.82 9.62 18.62
CA GLN A 171 -2.43 9.29 19.92
C GLN A 171 -2.62 7.78 20.12
N HIS A 172 -2.46 6.98 19.07
CA HIS A 172 -2.57 5.54 19.16
C HIS A 172 -1.43 4.95 20.02
N SER A 173 -1.78 4.08 20.96
CA SER A 173 -0.84 3.52 21.96
C SER A 173 0.35 2.77 21.35
N ILE A 174 0.20 2.26 20.12
CA ILE A 174 1.28 1.59 19.37
C ILE A 174 2.53 2.46 19.24
N PHE A 175 2.38 3.79 19.18
CA PHE A 175 3.49 4.73 18.99
C PHE A 175 4.29 4.98 20.28
N SER A 176 3.76 4.55 21.42
CA SER A 176 4.46 4.53 22.71
C SER A 176 4.99 3.13 23.07
N ASP A 177 4.74 2.11 22.23
CA ASP A 177 5.23 0.75 22.47
C ASP A 177 6.77 0.71 22.40
N PRO A 178 7.47 0.11 23.37
CA PRO A 178 8.92 0.03 23.36
C PRO A 178 9.50 -0.61 22.09
N ALA A 179 8.82 -1.60 21.51
CA ALA A 179 9.24 -2.23 20.26
C ALA A 179 9.12 -1.27 19.07
N TYR A 180 8.07 -0.41 19.05
CA TYR A 180 7.97 0.65 18.06
C TYR A 180 9.06 1.71 18.23
N LEU A 181 9.31 2.16 19.46
CA LEU A 181 10.34 3.18 19.73
C LEU A 181 11.74 2.70 19.35
N SER A 182 12.05 1.43 19.63
CA SER A 182 13.30 0.79 19.20
C SER A 182 13.40 0.73 17.67
N PHE A 183 12.33 0.27 17.01
CA PHE A 183 12.26 0.21 15.55
C PHE A 183 12.43 1.59 14.89
N ARG A 184 11.76 2.62 15.42
CA ARG A 184 11.86 4.01 14.97
C ARG A 184 13.30 4.50 15.00
N ARG A 185 14.02 4.25 16.10
CA ARG A 185 15.44 4.65 16.22
C ARG A 185 16.29 4.03 15.12
N ASN A 186 16.11 2.74 14.84
CA ASN A 186 16.88 2.03 13.83
C ASN A 186 16.58 2.54 12.42
N ILE A 187 15.31 2.77 12.08
CA ILE A 187 14.92 3.32 10.77
C ILE A 187 15.52 4.72 10.57
N LEU A 188 15.42 5.60 11.56
CA LEU A 188 15.98 6.95 11.47
C LEU A 188 17.51 6.91 11.28
N GLN A 189 18.19 5.94 11.89
CA GLN A 189 19.63 5.76 11.69
C GLN A 189 19.96 5.30 10.26
N ILE A 190 19.19 4.37 9.68
CA ILE A 190 19.37 3.91 8.31
C ILE A 190 19.11 5.05 7.31
N GLU A 191 18.02 5.80 7.50
CA GLU A 191 17.68 6.95 6.64
C GLU A 191 18.73 8.07 6.75
N ALA A 192 19.27 8.34 7.95
CA ALA A 192 20.34 9.33 8.11
C ALA A 192 21.68 8.91 7.48
N LEU A 193 21.92 7.60 7.36
CA LEU A 193 23.09 7.02 6.69
C LEU A 193 22.86 6.82 5.18
N GLU A 194 21.69 7.18 4.66
CA GLU A 194 21.32 6.92 3.28
C GLU A 194 22.20 7.74 2.33
N HIS A 195 23.14 7.05 1.70
CA HIS A 195 23.69 7.42 0.40
C HIS A 195 22.86 6.69 -0.66
N ASP A 196 22.39 7.42 -1.67
CA ASP A 196 21.67 6.80 -2.79
C ASP A 196 22.57 5.70 -3.41
N PRO A 197 22.13 4.43 -3.40
CA PRO A 197 22.95 3.32 -3.90
C PRO A 197 23.23 3.40 -5.41
N ALA A 198 22.57 4.29 -6.16
CA ALA A 198 22.95 4.64 -7.52
C ALA A 198 24.30 5.41 -7.60
N HIS A 199 24.73 6.01 -6.49
CA HIS A 199 26.01 6.72 -6.35
C HIS A 199 27.12 5.89 -5.69
N THR A 200 26.83 4.66 -5.25
CA THR A 200 27.85 3.72 -4.77
C THR A 200 28.64 3.17 -5.95
N LEU A 201 29.76 3.82 -6.30
CA LEU A 201 30.76 3.23 -7.20
C LEU A 201 31.29 1.96 -6.53
N LEU A 202 31.03 0.81 -7.14
CA LEU A 202 31.77 -0.42 -6.84
C LEU A 202 33.25 -0.10 -7.10
N GLN A 203 34.06 -0.03 -6.03
CA GLN A 203 35.50 -0.05 -6.19
C GLN A 203 35.87 -1.35 -6.91
N GLN A 204 36.59 -1.19 -8.03
CA GLN A 204 37.18 -2.29 -8.79
C GLN A 204 38.24 -3.01 -7.98
#